data_AF-A0A2V3VB25-F1
#
_entry.id   AF-A0A2V3VB25-F1
#
_cell.length_a   1.000
_cell.length_b   1.000
_cell.length_c   1.000
_cell.angle_alpha   90.00
_cell.angle_beta   90.00
_cell.angle_gamma   90.00
#
_symmetry.space_group_name_H-M   'P 1'
#
loop_
_entity.id
_entity.type
_entity.pdbx_description
1 polymer ?
#
loop_
_entity_poly.entity_id
_entity_poly.type
_entity_poly.pdbx_seq_one_letter_code
_entity_poly.pdbx_strand_id
1 'polypeptide(L)' 'MGAQGDKWRAHRRTFELAVAHGITLREAKAMLRRDARELAQQRMQQTRRAIAQATPPAPIEPPCSAPHEDFDAPWMMRN' A
#
# COMPACT_ATOMS: atom_id res chain seq x y z
N MET A 1 26.09 -4.55 0.57
CA MET A 1 26.41 -3.94 -0.74
C MET A 1 25.10 -3.72 -1.50
N GLY A 2 24.60 -2.48 -1.65
CA GLY A 2 23.31 -2.24 -2.33
C GLY A 2 23.21 -0.85 -2.99
N ALA A 3 23.76 0.17 -2.35
CA ALA A 3 23.63 1.56 -2.81
C ALA A 3 24.36 1.90 -4.12
N GLN A 4 25.39 1.15 -4.52
CA GLN A 4 26.19 1.47 -5.71
C GLN A 4 25.52 1.03 -7.01
N GLY A 5 24.85 -0.12 -7.00
CA GLY A 5 24.06 -0.59 -8.14
C GLY A 5 22.87 0.33 -8.44
N ASP A 6 22.21 0.84 -7.39
CA ASP A 6 21.11 1.80 -7.54
C ASP A 6 21.56 3.13 -8.13
N LYS A 7 22.72 3.65 -7.70
CA LYS A 7 23.32 4.85 -8.27
C LYS A 7 23.62 4.67 -9.76
N TRP A 8 24.20 3.53 -10.15
CA TRP A 8 24.50 3.26 -11.56
C TRP A 8 23.24 3.21 -12.43
N ARG A 9 22.20 2.52 -11.95
CA ARG A 9 20.89 2.47 -12.65
C ARG A 9 20.27 3.87 -12.82
N ALA A 10 20.32 4.70 -11.79
CA ALA A 10 19.80 6.06 -11.84
C ALA A 10 20.58 6.96 -12.83
N HIS A 11 21.91 6.83 -12.85
CA HIS A 11 22.76 7.53 -13.81
C HIS A 11 22.47 7.10 -15.25
N ARG A 12 22.35 5.80 -15.50
CA ARG A 12 22.02 5.26 -16.82
C ARG A 12 20.68 5.80 -17.33
N ARG A 13 19.62 5.75 -16.51
CA ARG A 13 18.30 6.31 -16.87
C ARG A 13 18.36 7.79 -17.22
N THR A 14 19.14 8.56 -16.46
CA THR A 14 19.31 10.00 -16.72
C THR A 14 19.95 10.23 -18.09
N PHE A 15 20.98 9.44 -18.42
CA PHE A 15 21.67 9.55 -19.70
C PHE A 15 20.78 9.13 -20.88
N GLU A 16 20.09 7.99 -20.77
CA GLU A 16 19.14 7.52 -21.79
C GLU A 16 18.07 8.56 -22.08
N LEU A 17 17.52 9.20 -21.04
CA LEU A 17 16.53 10.26 -21.18
C LEU A 17 17.11 11.53 -21.84
N ALA A 18 18.34 11.91 -21.47
CA ALA A 18 19.01 13.05 -22.11
C ALA A 18 19.22 12.82 -23.61
N VAL A 19 19.67 11.62 -24.00
CA VAL A 19 19.87 11.24 -25.40
C VAL A 19 18.54 11.19 -26.15
N ALA A 20 17.51 10.55 -25.59
CA ALA A 20 16.21 10.40 -26.26
C ALA A 20 15.52 11.73 -26.57
N HIS A 21 15.71 12.73 -25.70
CA HIS A 21 15.09 14.04 -25.85
C HIS A 21 16.03 15.11 -26.42
N GLY A 22 17.31 14.78 -26.66
CA GLY A 22 18.31 15.75 -27.12
C GLY A 22 18.57 16.88 -26.13
N ILE A 23 18.43 16.62 -24.84
CA ILE A 23 18.53 17.61 -23.76
C ILE A 23 19.79 17.41 -22.90
N THR A 24 20.10 18.39 -22.06
CA THR A 24 21.21 18.26 -21.12
C THR A 24 20.90 17.27 -19.99
N LEU A 25 21.95 16.70 -19.39
CA LEU A 25 21.80 15.84 -18.21
C LEU A 25 21.13 16.56 -17.03
N ARG A 26 21.28 17.89 -16.93
CA ARG A 26 20.65 18.70 -15.89
C ARG A 26 19.14 18.74 -16.09
N GLU A 27 18.69 18.96 -17.32
CA GLU A 27 17.27 18.97 -17.69
C GLU A 27 16.65 17.59 -17.55
N ALA A 28 17.34 16.53 -17.99
CA ALA A 28 16.89 15.15 -17.81
C ALA A 28 16.68 14.80 -16.32
N LYS A 29 17.60 15.22 -15.44
CA LYS A 29 17.42 15.07 -13.98
C LYS A 29 16.23 15.86 -13.45
N ALA A 30 15.99 17.07 -13.97
CA ALA A 30 14.86 17.88 -13.55
C ALA A 30 13.52 17.24 -13.96
N MET A 31 13.43 16.68 -15.16
CA MET A 31 12.28 15.93 -15.65
C MET A 31 12.01 14.70 -14.78
N LEU A 32 13.01 13.84 -14.56
CA LEU A 32 12.85 12.66 -13.71
C LEU A 32 12.37 12.99 -12.29
N ARG A 33 12.82 14.13 -11.73
CA ARG A 33 12.36 14.60 -10.41
C ARG A 33 10.92 15.10 -10.44
N ARG A 34 10.51 15.75 -11.52
CA ARG A 34 9.13 16.20 -11.72
C ARG A 34 8.20 15.00 -11.83
N ASP A 35 8.52 14.03 -12.67
CA ASP A 35 7.74 12.81 -12.87
C ASP A 35 7.61 12.01 -11.56
N ALA A 36 8.70 11.90 -10.80
CA ALA A 36 8.67 11.23 -9.50
C ALA A 36 7.75 11.93 -8.49
N ARG A 37 7.68 13.26 -8.51
CA ARG A 37 6.78 14.05 -7.65
C ARG A 37 5.32 13.88 -8.09
N GLU A 38 5.05 13.95 -9.38
CA GLU A 38 3.71 13.77 -9.93
C GLU A 38 3.18 12.36 -9.62
N LEU A 39 4.02 11.32 -9.78
CA LEU A 39 3.67 9.95 -9.42
C LEU A 39 3.40 9.79 -7.91
N ALA A 40 4.21 10.43 -7.06
CA ALA A 40 4.00 10.42 -5.61
C ALA A 40 2.67 11.09 -5.22
N GLN A 41 2.33 12.21 -5.85
CA GLN A 41 1.05 12.89 -5.65
C GLN A 41 -0.13 12.05 -6.13
N GLN A 42 -0.02 11.41 -7.30
CA GLN A 42 -1.05 10.49 -7.81
C GLN A 42 -1.28 9.32 -6.86
N ARG A 43 -0.21 8.70 -6.34
CA ARG A 43 -0.32 7.63 -5.33
C ARG A 43 -1.01 8.11 -4.07
N MET A 44 -0.65 9.27 -3.54
CA MET A 44 -1.35 9.85 -2.38
C MET A 44 -2.84 10.09 -2.65
N GLN A 45 -3.19 10.60 -3.83
CA GLN A 45 -4.59 10.81 -4.20
C GLN A 45 -5.36 9.49 -4.34
N GLN A 46 -4.75 8.46 -4.94
CA GLN A 46 -5.33 7.13 -5.04
C GLN A 46 -5.54 6.51 -3.65
N THR A 47 -4.55 6.60 -2.75
CA THR A 47 -4.69 6.13 -1.37
C THR A 47 -5.81 6.86 -0.64
N ARG A 48 -5.92 8.18 -0.79
CA ARG A 48 -7.02 8.96 -0.20
C ARG A 48 -8.39 8.52 -0.73
N ARG A 49 -8.51 8.27 -2.03
CA ARG A 49 -9.75 7.75 -2.64
C ARG A 49 -10.07 6.34 -2.16
N ALA A 50 -9.08 5.46 -2.06
CA ALA A 50 -9.26 4.11 -1.55
C ALA A 50 -9.73 4.10 -0.08
N ILE A 51 -9.17 4.98 0.77
CA ILE A 51 -9.63 5.14 2.16
C ILE A 51 -11.05 5.71 2.21
N ALA A 52 -11.37 6.70 1.38
CA ALA A 52 -12.71 7.29 1.34
C ALA A 52 -13.78 6.31 0.80
N GLN A 53 -13.40 5.36 -0.04
CA GLN A 53 -14.28 4.32 -0.60
C GLN A 53 -14.30 3.03 0.23
N ALA A 54 -13.39 2.88 1.18
CA ALA A 54 -13.41 1.75 2.10
C ALA A 54 -14.61 1.90 3.03
N THR A 55 -15.65 1.10 2.80
CA THR A 55 -16.71 0.90 3.78
C THR A 55 -16.05 0.46 5.09
N PRO A 56 -16.34 1.11 6.23
CA PRO A 56 -15.80 0.63 7.51
C PRO A 56 -16.22 -0.82 7.70
N PRO A 57 -15.34 -1.69 8.24
CA PRO A 57 -15.73 -3.05 8.56
C PRO A 57 -16.95 -2.98 9.48
N ALA A 58 -17.98 -3.78 9.17
CA ALA A 58 -19.15 -3.87 10.02
C ALA A 58 -18.69 -4.19 11.45
N PRO A 59 -19.26 -3.53 12.48
CA PRO A 59 -18.99 -3.90 13.86
C PRO A 59 -19.21 -5.40 14.00
N ILE A 60 -18.20 -6.12 14.49
CA ILE A 60 -18.37 -7.52 14.87
C ILE A 60 -19.31 -7.47 16.07
N GLU A 61 -20.59 -7.72 15.85
CA GLU A 61 -21.53 -7.91 16.93
C GLU A 61 -21.02 -9.08 17.78
N PRO A 62 -20.86 -8.93 19.10
CA PRO A 62 -20.56 -10.07 19.95
C PRO A 62 -21.66 -11.11 19.70
N PRO A 63 -21.33 -12.40 19.54
CA PRO A 63 -22.37 -13.41 19.41
C PRO A 63 -23.31 -13.24 20.60
N CYS A 64 -24.58 -12.94 20.31
CA CYS A 64 -25.63 -12.92 21.32
C CYS A 64 -25.43 -14.15 22.18
N SER A 65 -25.03 -13.94 23.43
CA SER A 65 -24.92 -14.99 24.41
C SER A 65 -26.30 -15.60 24.52
N ALA A 66 -26.50 -16.75 23.87
CA ALA A 66 -27.64 -17.60 24.14
C ALA A 66 -27.66 -17.76 25.67
N PRO A 67 -28.82 -17.59 26.33
CA PRO A 67 -28.91 -17.97 27.73
C PRO A 67 -28.39 -19.40 27.80
N HIS A 68 -27.42 -19.63 28.69
CA HIS A 68 -26.92 -20.96 28.97
C HIS A 68 -28.13 -21.75 29.48
N GLU A 69 -28.85 -22.41 28.58
CA GLU A 69 -29.81 -23.42 28.97
C GLU A 69 -28.97 -24.53 29.55
N ASP A 70 -29.02 -24.61 30.87
CA ASP A 70 -28.45 -25.67 31.67
C ASP A 70 -28.70 -26.99 30.94
N PHE A 71 -27.60 -27.65 30.56
CA PHE A 71 -27.62 -29.01 30.06
C PHE A 71 -28.11 -29.93 31.19
N ASP A 72 -29.42 -29.95 31.42
CA ASP A 72 -30.06 -30.95 32.27
C ASP A 72 -30.21 -32.23 31.44
N ALA A 73 -29.04 -32.82 31.15
CA ALA A 73 -28.91 -33.99 30.34
C ALA A 73 -28.69 -35.18 31.28
N PRO A 74 -29.66 -36.11 31.42
CA PRO A 74 -29.66 -37.16 32.45
C PRO A 74 -28.53 -38.21 32.31
N TRP A 75 -27.61 -38.03 31.36
CA TRP A 75 -26.42 -38.84 31.17
C TRP A 75 -25.16 -38.29 31.86
N MET A 76 -25.17 -37.03 32.36
CA MET A 76 -24.05 -36.48 33.13
C MET A 76 -24.07 -36.88 34.62
N MET A 77 -25.18 -37.42 35.13
CA MET A 77 -25.22 -38.05 36.45
C MET A 77 -24.69 -39.49 36.35
N ARG A 78 -23.36 -39.63 36.32
CA ARG A 78 -22.68 -40.90 36.57
C ARG A 78 -22.13 -40.89 38.01
N ASN A 79 -22.98 -41.41 38.90
CA ASN A 79 -22.79 -41.85 40.29
C ASN A 79 -22.38 -40.81 41.33
#